data_AF-L9W1N0-F1
#
_entry.id   AF-L9W1N0-F1
#
_cell.length_a   1.000
_cell.length_b   1.000
_cell.length_c   1.000
_cell.angle_alpha   90.00
_cell.angle_beta   90.00
_cell.angle_gamma   90.00
#
_symmetry.space_group_name_H-M   'P 1'
#
loop_
_entity.id
_entity.type
_entity.pdbx_description
1 polymer ?
#
loop_
_entity_poly.entity_id
_entity_poly.type
_entity_poly.pdbx_seq_one_letter_code
_entity_poly.pdbx_strand_id
1 'polypeptide(L)'
;MCRETKREPAWVSAIRLAFLRGQVDVDGVMEEANLPAGYERTVRDVLSTMADRRLLEPAGETGERYVPGPVLIESDRFELDYSKASDGGAHRWHSSG
;
A
#
# COMPACT_ATOMS: atom_id res chain seq x y z
N MET A 1 -25.19 14.42 7.97
CA MET A 1 -23.75 14.55 8.30
C MET A 1 -23.01 13.44 7.55
N CYS A 2 -22.63 13.67 6.30
CA CYS A 2 -21.95 12.69 5.46
C CYS A 2 -20.49 12.61 5.92
N ARG A 3 -20.13 11.57 6.69
CA ARG A 3 -18.73 11.24 6.94
C ARG A 3 -18.19 10.71 5.61
N GLU A 4 -17.37 11.53 4.95
CA GLU A 4 -16.54 11.11 3.83
C GLU A 4 -15.80 9.86 4.28
N THR A 5 -16.21 8.70 3.76
CA THR A 5 -15.56 7.42 4.07
C THR A 5 -14.22 7.49 3.36
N LYS A 6 -13.16 7.88 4.08
CA LYS A 6 -11.78 7.87 3.60
C LYS A 6 -11.38 6.43 3.29
N ARG A 7 -11.79 5.93 2.12
CA ARG A 7 -11.37 4.65 1.57
C ARG A 7 -9.98 4.85 1.03
N GLU A 8 -9.02 4.16 1.62
CA GLU A 8 -7.68 4.12 1.07
C GLU A 8 -7.66 3.12 -0.10
N PRO A 9 -6.87 3.36 -1.15
CA PRO A 9 -6.65 2.36 -2.19
C PRO A 9 -6.04 1.08 -1.58
N ALA A 10 -6.48 -0.10 -2.04
CA ALA A 10 -6.04 -1.39 -1.51
C ALA A 10 -4.50 -1.55 -1.46
N TRP A 11 -3.78 -1.01 -2.45
CA TRP A 11 -2.32 -1.07 -2.49
C TRP A 11 -1.65 -0.26 -1.38
N VAL A 12 -2.24 0.86 -0.94
CA VAL A 12 -1.72 1.67 0.17
C VAL A 12 -1.84 0.89 1.48
N SER A 13 -3.01 0.30 1.72
CA SER A 13 -3.25 -0.52 2.91
C SER A 13 -2.37 -1.77 2.92
N ALA A 14 -2.15 -2.42 1.77
CA ALA A 14 -1.22 -3.53 1.64
C ALA A 14 0.23 -3.15 2.03
N ILE A 15 0.73 -2.00 1.55
CA ILE A 15 2.07 -1.51 1.93
C ILE A 15 2.13 -1.22 3.44
N ARG A 16 1.11 -0.57 4.01
CA ARG A 16 1.04 -0.29 5.46
C ARG A 16 1.08 -1.58 6.27
N LEU A 17 0.30 -2.60 5.90
CA LEU A 17 0.28 -3.90 6.58
C LEU A 17 1.63 -4.62 6.45
N ALA A 18 2.27 -4.56 5.28
CA ALA A 18 3.60 -5.11 5.07
C ALA A 18 4.62 -4.49 6.05
N PHE A 19 4.59 -3.17 6.23
CA PHE A 19 5.48 -2.47 7.16
C PHE A 19 5.14 -2.71 8.65
N LEU A 20 3.86 -2.64 9.01
CA LEU A 20 3.46 -2.69 10.43
C LEU A 20 3.38 -4.11 10.97
N ARG A 21 2.98 -5.08 10.14
CA ARG A 21 2.73 -6.47 10.56
C ARG A 21 3.72 -7.47 9.97
N GLY A 22 4.53 -7.07 8.99
CA GLY A 22 5.45 -7.97 8.29
C GLY A 22 4.76 -8.98 7.38
N GLN A 23 3.44 -8.90 7.22
CA GLN A 23 2.64 -9.80 6.40
C GLN A 23 1.36 -9.12 5.92
N VAL A 24 0.84 -9.58 4.80
CA VAL A 24 -0.35 -9.07 4.14
C VAL A 24 -1.22 -10.23 3.65
N ASP A 25 -2.52 -10.12 3.86
CA ASP A 25 -3.52 -11.04 3.32
C ASP A 25 -4.76 -10.24 2.88
N VAL A 26 -5.67 -10.90 2.16
CA VAL A 26 -6.85 -10.27 1.57
C VAL A 26 -7.77 -9.68 2.63
N ASP A 27 -8.00 -10.41 3.72
CA ASP A 27 -8.91 -10.00 4.79
C ASP A 27 -8.36 -8.75 5.49
N GLY A 28 -7.06 -8.79 5.85
CA GLY A 28 -6.39 -7.65 6.44
C GLY A 28 -6.43 -6.39 5.57
N VAL A 29 -6.28 -6.51 4.25
CA VAL A 29 -6.39 -5.36 3.33
C VAL A 29 -7.82 -4.85 3.23
N MET A 30 -8.81 -5.74 3.18
CA MET A 30 -10.22 -5.36 3.13
C MET A 30 -10.61 -4.56 4.38
N GLU A 31 -10.18 -5.01 5.56
CA GLU A 31 -10.38 -4.31 6.83
C GLU A 31 -9.65 -2.96 6.86
N GLU A 32 -8.35 -2.96 6.58
CA GLU A 32 -7.49 -1.76 6.67
C GLU A 32 -7.89 -0.67 5.65
N ALA A 33 -8.31 -1.05 4.44
CA ALA A 33 -8.80 -0.12 3.42
C ALA A 33 -10.28 0.26 3.62
N ASN A 34 -10.97 -0.32 4.61
CA ASN A 34 -12.40 -0.16 4.85
C ASN A 34 -13.22 -0.42 3.57
N LEU A 35 -12.91 -1.53 2.89
CA LEU A 35 -13.55 -1.92 1.63
C LEU A 35 -14.85 -2.68 1.92
N PRO A 36 -15.91 -2.46 1.11
CA PRO A 36 -17.13 -3.23 1.23
C PRO A 36 -16.90 -4.67 0.76
N ALA A 37 -17.72 -5.60 1.27
CA ALA A 37 -17.76 -6.97 0.80
C ALA A 37 -17.99 -7.04 -0.73
N GLY A 38 -17.38 -8.04 -1.38
CA GLY A 38 -17.36 -8.24 -2.83
C GLY A 38 -16.08 -7.73 -3.53
N TYR A 39 -15.19 -7.04 -2.81
CA TYR A 39 -13.91 -6.53 -3.35
C TYR A 39 -12.75 -7.52 -3.20
N GLU A 40 -12.97 -8.70 -2.63
CA GLU A 40 -11.92 -9.70 -2.38
C GLU A 40 -11.16 -10.06 -3.66
N ARG A 41 -11.85 -10.18 -4.79
CA ARG A 41 -11.21 -10.47 -6.09
C ARG A 41 -10.31 -9.32 -6.53
N THR A 42 -10.75 -8.08 -6.35
CA THR A 42 -9.96 -6.88 -6.67
C THR A 42 -8.73 -6.80 -5.78
N VAL A 43 -8.88 -7.09 -4.48
CA VAL A 43 -7.75 -7.10 -3.55
C VAL A 43 -6.75 -8.20 -3.92
N ARG A 44 -7.20 -9.40 -4.28
CA ARG A 44 -6.32 -10.47 -4.77
C ARG A 44 -5.54 -10.05 -6.01
N ASP A 45 -6.20 -9.40 -6.96
CA ASP A 45 -5.57 -8.90 -8.20
C ASP A 45 -4.50 -7.84 -7.90
N VAL A 46 -4.80 -6.92 -6.97
CA VAL A 46 -3.85 -5.91 -6.49
C VAL A 46 -2.65 -6.57 -5.82
N LEU A 47 -2.86 -7.51 -4.89
CA LEU A 47 -1.76 -8.21 -4.21
C LEU A 47 -0.90 -9.03 -5.18
N SER A 48 -1.53 -9.70 -6.14
CA SER A 48 -0.82 -10.42 -7.21
C SER A 48 0.00 -9.47 -8.08
N THR A 49 -0.55 -8.32 -8.45
CA THR A 49 0.16 -7.27 -9.21
C THR A 49 1.34 -6.70 -8.40
N MET A 50 1.18 -6.50 -7.10
CA MET A 50 2.26 -6.05 -6.22
C MET A 50 3.37 -7.11 -6.12
N ALA A 51 3.01 -8.39 -6.08
CA ALA A 51 3.96 -9.50 -6.08
C ALA A 51 4.72 -9.61 -7.40
N ASP A 52 4.04 -9.49 -8.55
CA ASP A 52 4.66 -9.41 -9.88
C ASP A 52 5.71 -8.27 -9.94
N ARG A 53 5.39 -7.13 -9.32
CA ARG A 53 6.31 -5.98 -9.20
C ARG A 53 7.38 -6.13 -8.11
N ARG A 54 7.47 -7.29 -7.46
CA ARG A 54 8.42 -7.59 -6.38
C ARG A 54 8.31 -6.66 -5.15
N LEU A 55 7.17 -5.98 -5.00
CA LEU A 55 6.85 -5.23 -3.78
C LEU A 55 6.50 -6.19 -2.65
N LEU A 56 5.84 -7.29 -2.99
CA LEU A 56 5.46 -8.35 -2.07
C LEU A 56 6.03 -9.68 -2.56
N GLU A 57 6.19 -10.64 -1.65
CA GLU A 57 6.52 -12.02 -2.00
C GLU A 57 5.47 -12.97 -1.39
N PRO A 58 4.99 -13.97 -2.15
CA PRO A 58 4.05 -14.94 -1.61
C PRO A 58 4.71 -15.73 -0.48
N ALA A 59 3.98 -15.91 0.61
CA ALA A 59 4.41 -16.64 1.79
C ALA A 59 3.54 -17.88 1.99
N GLY A 60 4.19 -19.03 2.16
CA GLY A 60 3.53 -20.32 2.33
C GLY A 60 3.11 -20.98 1.02
N GLU A 61 2.60 -22.21 1.12
CA GLU A 61 2.29 -23.07 -0.03
C GLU A 61 0.96 -22.70 -0.72
N THR A 62 0.07 -21.98 -0.03
CA THR A 62 -1.27 -21.64 -0.56
C THR A 62 -1.30 -20.32 -1.33
N GLY A 63 -0.26 -19.48 -1.22
CA GLY A 63 -0.19 -18.17 -1.91
C GLY A 63 -1.22 -17.14 -1.42
N GLU A 64 -1.86 -17.38 -0.28
CA GLU A 64 -2.90 -16.51 0.28
C GLU A 64 -2.34 -15.41 1.18
N ARG A 65 -1.07 -15.52 1.55
CA ARG A 65 -0.33 -14.56 2.36
C ARG A 65 0.87 -14.04 1.58
N TYR A 66 1.22 -12.80 1.86
CA TYR A 66 2.36 -12.12 1.29
C TYR A 66 3.23 -11.53 2.41
N VAL A 67 4.53 -11.42 2.17
CA VAL A 67 5.51 -10.72 3.02
C VAL A 67 6.12 -9.56 2.22
N PRO A 68 6.77 -8.59 2.89
CA PRO A 68 7.51 -7.54 2.19
C PRO A 68 8.53 -8.14 1.23
N GLY A 69 8.43 -7.76 -0.05
CA GLY A 69 9.38 -8.17 -1.08
C GLY A 69 10.60 -7.26 -1.15
N PRO A 70 11.61 -7.62 -1.95
CA PRO A 70 12.89 -6.92 -2.00
C PRO A 70 12.73 -5.44 -2.35
N VAL A 71 11.81 -5.07 -3.27
CA VAL A 71 11.63 -3.67 -3.66
C VAL A 71 11.14 -2.82 -2.49
N LEU A 72 10.25 -3.34 -1.64
CA LEU A 72 9.79 -2.61 -0.44
C LEU A 72 10.91 -2.51 0.60
N ILE A 73 11.63 -3.60 0.85
CA ILE A 73 12.74 -3.64 1.82
C ILE A 73 13.88 -2.69 1.41
N GLU A 74 14.23 -2.68 0.12
CA GLU A 74 15.27 -1.80 -0.42
C GLU A 74 14.84 -0.34 -0.41
N SER A 75 13.55 -0.05 -0.65
CA SER A 75 13.00 1.31 -0.58
C SER A 75 12.92 1.85 0.84
N ASP A 76 12.66 1.00 1.84
CA ASP A 76 12.73 1.37 3.27
C ASP A 76 14.16 1.74 3.70
N ARG A 77 15.15 1.04 3.14
CA ARG A 77 16.57 1.24 3.42
C ARG A 77 17.10 2.57 2.90
N PHE A 78 16.46 3.15 1.89
CA PHE A 78 16.57 4.57 1.63
C PHE A 78 15.72 5.27 2.68
N GLU A 79 16.28 5.49 3.86
CA GLU A 79 15.76 6.48 4.81
C GLU A 79 15.31 7.67 3.98
N LEU A 80 13.99 7.89 3.90
CA LEU A 80 13.45 9.14 3.39
C LEU A 80 14.16 10.20 4.23
N ASP A 81 15.12 10.89 3.64
CA ASP A 81 15.80 12.00 4.29
C ASP A 81 14.74 13.08 4.46
N TYR A 82 14.00 13.01 5.58
CA TYR A 82 12.94 13.95 5.92
C TYR A 82 13.51 15.36 6.11
N SER A 83 14.82 15.48 6.31
CA SER A 83 15.56 16.75 6.26
C SER A 83 15.50 17.41 4.87
N LYS A 84 15.38 16.65 3.78
CA LYS A 84 15.13 17.19 2.42
C LYS A 84 13.66 17.28 2.05
N ALA A 85 12.76 16.55 2.71
CA ALA A 85 11.33 16.63 2.43
C ALA A 85 10.69 17.95 2.90
N SER A 86 11.35 18.70 3.79
CA SER A 86 10.80 19.92 4.40
C SER A 86 11.39 21.24 3.88
N ASP A 87 12.24 21.25 2.86
CA ASP A 87 12.85 22.49 2.33
C ASP A 87 12.68 22.64 0.81
N GLY A 88 11.42 22.58 0.36
CA GLY A 88 11.09 22.68 -1.06
C GLY A 88 9.62 22.82 -1.36
N GLY A 89 8.87 23.54 -0.52
CA GLY A 89 7.52 23.99 -0.85
C GLY A 89 7.54 24.89 -2.08
N ALA A 90 7.38 24.32 -3.28
CA ALA A 90 7.22 25.09 -4.51
C ALA A 90 6.52 24.29 -5.63
N HIS A 91 5.37 23.68 -5.36
CA HIS A 91 4.37 23.45 -6.41
C HIS A 91 3.30 24.53 -6.33
N ARG A 92 3.70 25.75 -6.73
CA ARG A 92 2.78 26.84 -7.04
C ARG A 92 2.08 26.48 -8.34
N TRP A 93 0.86 25.94 -8.25
CA TRP A 93 0.00 25.80 -9.42
C TRP A 93 -0.34 27.21 -9.91
N HIS A 94 0.30 27.63 -11.00
CA HIS A 94 -0.16 28.81 -11.74
C HIS A 94 -1.44 28.42 -12.47
N SER A 95 -2.59 28.65 -11.83
CA SER A 95 -3.84 28.87 -12.56
C SER A 95 -3.76 30.25 -13.20
N SER A 96 -3.38 30.30 -14.46
CA SER A 96 -3.58 31.48 -15.31
C SER A 96 -5.08 31.71 -15.46
N GLY A 97 -5.54 32.85 -14.93
CA GLY A 97 -6.80 33.49 -15.33
C GLY A 97 -6.54 34.57 -16.37
#